data_AF-A0A522ET94-F1
#
_entry.id   AF-A0A522ET94-F1
#
_cell.length_a   1.000
_cell.length_b   1.000
_cell.length_c   1.000
_cell.angle_alpha   90.00
_cell.angle_beta   90.00
_cell.angle_gamma   90.00
#
_symmetry.space_group_name_H-M   'P 1'
#
loop_
_entity.id
_entity.type
_entity.pdbx_description
1 polymer ?
#
loop_
_entity_poly.entity_id
_entity_poly.type
_entity_poly.pdbx_seq_one_letter_code
_entity_poly.pdbx_strand_id
1 'polypeptide(L)'
;MNKQQSNKFDNIQQMITRTIKFLRVFTSTIHRLNTFLNAADSIVNLSLTRAAATAATRIINPSDPISWGFCGFSQSNEDGIIDYLTRNLIKPDYYFIEIGAGNGISNNTAWLAIARKYSGIMIDGSSSILHGKKLISPYLSGNVEFVQLFIDSENINGIKEMALVHNPDVFSLDIDGNDFYIAEKLFKIGIRPKIFVVEYNAVYGPHKNITIKYDPGFQLSHDHKNPNAHFYHGVSISAWRKFFLKHGYKFVTVEENGVNAFFIDPAEFKNAFTEAITPLDFRDNYYQVANFKMGWEDRFKYIADKPFHHVD
;
A
#
# COMPACT_ATOMS: atom_id res chain seq x y z
N MET A 1 -14.54 8.93 71.92
CA MET A 1 -13.61 9.58 70.96
C MET A 1 -13.19 8.71 69.75
N ASN A 2 -13.61 7.44 69.59
CA ASN A 2 -12.92 6.53 68.65
C ASN A 2 -13.54 6.31 67.24
N LYS A 3 -14.83 6.61 66.98
CA LYS A 3 -15.43 6.31 65.66
C LYS A 3 -15.11 7.33 64.55
N GLN A 4 -15.06 8.62 64.87
CA GLN A 4 -14.74 9.67 63.89
C GLN A 4 -13.27 9.65 63.45
N GLN A 5 -12.35 9.34 64.37
CA GLN A 5 -10.94 9.15 64.01
C GLN A 5 -10.74 7.89 63.16
N SER A 6 -11.36 6.76 63.49
CA SER A 6 -11.32 5.54 62.68
C SER A 6 -11.78 5.79 61.24
N ASN A 7 -12.95 6.39 61.05
CA ASN A 7 -13.48 6.69 59.71
C ASN A 7 -12.56 7.64 58.91
N LYS A 8 -11.86 8.55 59.57
CA LYS A 8 -10.90 9.45 58.92
C LYS A 8 -9.64 8.72 58.48
N PHE A 9 -9.14 7.79 59.29
CA PHE A 9 -8.02 6.90 58.93
C PHE A 9 -8.37 5.96 57.78
N ASP A 10 -9.56 5.36 57.78
CA ASP A 10 -10.03 4.48 56.72
C ASP A 10 -10.19 5.22 55.38
N ASN A 11 -10.72 6.45 55.41
CA ASN A 11 -10.81 7.31 54.24
C ASN A 11 -9.42 7.70 53.67
N ILE A 12 -8.45 7.98 54.54
CA ILE A 12 -7.07 8.27 54.12
C ILE A 12 -6.42 7.02 53.50
N GLN A 13 -6.59 5.83 54.08
CA GLN A 13 -6.07 4.60 53.50
C GLN A 13 -6.71 4.27 52.14
N GLN A 14 -8.02 4.46 52.00
CA GLN A 14 -8.68 4.29 50.70
C GLN A 14 -8.17 5.28 49.66
N MET A 15 -7.96 6.55 50.04
CA MET A 15 -7.43 7.57 49.14
C MET A 15 -6.00 7.21 48.68
N ILE A 16 -5.11 6.82 49.60
CA ILE A 16 -3.75 6.38 49.28
C ILE A 16 -3.77 5.16 48.35
N THR A 17 -4.62 4.18 48.63
CA THR A 17 -4.75 2.96 47.81
C THR A 17 -5.21 3.29 46.39
N ARG A 18 -6.17 4.20 46.23
CA ARG A 18 -6.63 4.69 44.92
C ARG A 18 -5.52 5.40 44.17
N THR A 19 -4.75 6.26 44.84
CA THR A 19 -3.61 6.97 44.25
C THR A 19 -2.50 6.02 43.81
N ILE A 20 -2.14 5.02 44.62
CA ILE A 20 -1.14 4.00 44.27
C ILE A 20 -1.62 3.17 43.07
N LYS A 21 -2.90 2.77 43.05
CA LYS A 21 -3.48 2.03 41.92
C LYS A 21 -3.45 2.87 40.64
N PHE A 22 -3.82 4.16 40.72
CA PHE A 22 -3.73 5.10 39.61
C PHE A 22 -2.29 5.25 39.10
N LEU A 23 -1.32 5.45 39.99
CA LEU A 23 0.10 5.55 39.63
C LEU A 23 0.62 4.28 38.94
N ARG A 24 0.23 3.08 39.41
CA ARG A 24 0.59 1.81 38.75
C ARG A 24 -0.02 1.67 37.36
N VAL A 25 -1.29 2.05 37.19
CA VAL A 25 -1.94 2.06 35.87
C VAL A 25 -1.24 3.06 34.96
N PHE A 26 -0.94 4.25 35.45
CA PHE A 26 -0.26 5.31 34.70
C PHE A 26 1.15 4.89 34.27
N THR A 27 1.97 4.34 35.18
CA THR A 27 3.33 3.86 34.84
C THR A 27 3.30 2.68 33.87
N SER A 28 2.37 1.73 34.04
CA SER A 28 2.22 0.63 33.08
C SER A 28 1.78 1.13 31.70
N THR A 29 0.98 2.19 31.64
CA THR A 29 0.56 2.85 30.38
C THR A 29 1.76 3.53 29.72
N ILE A 30 2.57 4.27 30.47
CA ILE A 30 3.82 4.88 29.97
C ILE A 30 4.79 3.82 29.47
N HIS A 31 4.97 2.72 30.21
CA HIS A 31 5.86 1.65 29.79
C HIS A 31 5.39 1.02 28.47
N ARG A 32 4.08 0.75 28.33
CA ARG A 32 3.51 0.26 27.06
C ARG A 32 3.71 1.24 25.90
N LEU A 33 3.52 2.54 26.15
CA LEU A 33 3.78 3.60 25.15
C LEU A 33 5.26 3.61 24.72
N ASN A 34 6.20 3.56 25.67
CA ASN A 34 7.63 3.53 25.36
C ASN A 34 8.03 2.28 24.59
N THR A 35 7.56 1.10 25.00
CA THR A 35 7.82 -0.16 24.27
C THR A 35 7.26 -0.11 22.85
N PHE A 36 6.08 0.49 22.69
CA PHE A 36 5.43 0.66 21.39
C PHE A 36 6.19 1.63 20.47
N LEU A 37 6.62 2.78 20.98
CA LEU A 37 7.44 3.75 20.25
C LEU A 37 8.79 3.13 19.85
N ASN A 38 9.46 2.41 20.75
CA ASN A 38 10.72 1.73 20.46
C ASN A 38 10.59 0.67 19.36
N ALA A 39 9.47 -0.06 19.32
CA ALA A 39 9.21 -1.06 18.29
C ALA A 39 9.00 -0.41 16.91
N ALA A 40 8.31 0.73 16.85
CA ALA A 40 8.11 1.46 15.62
C ALA A 40 9.38 2.12 15.10
N ASP A 41 10.17 2.72 15.98
CA ASP A 41 11.50 3.22 15.63
C ASP A 41 12.35 2.09 15.07
N SER A 42 12.21 0.88 15.60
CA SER A 42 12.92 -0.30 15.06
C SER A 42 12.47 -0.63 13.63
N ILE A 43 11.16 -0.62 13.32
CA ILE A 43 10.65 -0.93 11.97
C ILE A 43 11.08 0.15 10.98
N VAL A 44 10.91 1.43 11.31
CA VAL A 44 11.27 2.54 10.42
C VAL A 44 12.78 2.58 10.18
N ASN A 45 13.60 2.45 11.24
CA ASN A 45 15.06 2.43 11.09
C ASN A 45 15.54 1.20 10.31
N LEU A 46 14.95 0.03 10.53
CA LEU A 46 15.25 -1.17 9.74
C LEU A 46 14.92 -0.96 8.26
N SER A 47 13.75 -0.39 7.97
CA SER A 47 13.29 -0.09 6.61
C SER A 47 14.24 0.89 5.91
N LEU A 48 14.61 1.99 6.57
CA LEU A 48 15.57 2.97 6.06
C LEU A 48 16.96 2.35 5.85
N THR A 49 17.41 1.50 6.77
CA THR A 49 18.72 0.83 6.68
C THR A 49 18.73 -0.17 5.52
N ARG A 50 17.66 -0.95 5.36
CA ARG A 50 17.50 -1.89 4.24
C ARG A 50 17.51 -1.15 2.90
N ALA A 51 16.77 -0.03 2.80
CA ALA A 51 16.77 0.82 1.62
C ALA A 51 18.17 1.36 1.34
N ALA A 52 18.86 1.91 2.34
CA ALA A 52 20.22 2.43 2.18
C ALA A 52 21.20 1.35 1.69
N ALA A 53 21.13 0.15 2.26
CA ALA A 53 22.01 -0.96 1.88
C ALA A 53 21.74 -1.45 0.46
N THR A 54 20.48 -1.66 0.09
CA THR A 54 20.10 -2.18 -1.24
C THR A 54 20.20 -1.12 -2.33
N ALA A 55 19.90 0.14 -2.04
CA ALA A 55 20.04 1.24 -2.99
C ALA A 55 21.50 1.63 -3.26
N ALA A 56 22.43 1.35 -2.34
CA ALA A 56 23.85 1.64 -2.52
C ALA A 56 24.57 0.60 -3.37
N THR A 57 24.08 -0.64 -3.42
CA THR A 57 24.71 -1.75 -4.14
C THR A 57 24.15 -1.98 -5.54
N ARG A 58 23.05 -1.32 -5.92
CA ARG A 58 22.43 -1.47 -7.24
C ARG A 58 23.28 -0.86 -8.34
N ILE A 59 23.30 -1.52 -9.50
CA ILE A 59 23.83 -0.99 -10.75
C ILE A 59 22.63 -0.56 -11.58
N ILE A 60 22.41 0.75 -11.69
CA ILE A 60 21.25 1.29 -12.40
C ILE A 60 21.50 1.26 -13.90
N ASN A 61 20.62 0.58 -14.62
CA ASN A 61 20.46 0.71 -16.06
C ASN A 61 19.22 1.58 -16.35
N PRO A 62 19.36 2.78 -16.93
CA PRO A 62 18.24 3.68 -17.20
C PRO A 62 17.13 3.10 -18.07
N SER A 63 17.39 2.03 -18.80
CA SER A 63 16.42 1.36 -19.68
C SER A 63 15.74 0.17 -19.03
N ASP A 64 16.21 -0.32 -17.88
CA ASP A 64 15.69 -1.53 -17.22
C ASP A 64 15.09 -1.17 -15.85
N PRO A 65 13.75 -1.12 -15.72
CA PRO A 65 13.06 -0.84 -14.48
C PRO A 65 13.46 -1.71 -13.29
N ILE A 66 13.82 -2.97 -13.53
CA ILE A 66 14.19 -3.89 -12.44
C ILE A 66 15.47 -3.42 -11.75
N SER A 67 16.42 -2.89 -12.53
CA SER A 67 17.68 -2.32 -12.01
C SER A 67 17.49 -1.08 -11.12
N TRP A 68 16.31 -0.45 -11.17
CA TRP A 68 15.98 0.71 -10.34
C TRP A 68 15.56 0.29 -8.93
N GLY A 69 15.19 -0.97 -8.76
CA GLY A 69 14.64 -1.51 -7.54
C GLY A 69 15.52 -1.36 -6.30
N PHE A 70 14.88 -1.08 -5.17
CA PHE A 70 15.40 -1.29 -3.82
C PHE A 70 14.20 -1.45 -2.89
N CYS A 71 14.42 -1.96 -1.69
CA CYS A 71 13.36 -2.22 -0.74
C CYS A 71 13.67 -1.58 0.61
N GLY A 72 12.76 -0.74 1.10
CA GLY A 72 12.76 -0.24 2.46
C GLY A 72 11.46 -0.59 3.18
N PHE A 73 10.39 0.05 2.72
CA PHE A 73 9.04 -0.03 3.29
C PHE A 73 8.10 -0.90 2.46
N SER A 74 8.26 -0.93 1.14
CA SER A 74 7.47 -1.81 0.26
C SER A 74 7.83 -3.29 0.49
N GLN A 75 7.03 -4.20 -0.06
CA GLN A 75 7.24 -5.64 0.15
C GLN A 75 8.39 -6.19 -0.70
N SER A 76 8.63 -5.57 -1.86
CA SER A 76 9.62 -5.95 -2.87
C SER A 76 10.46 -4.74 -3.27
N ASN A 77 10.80 -4.61 -4.54
CA ASN A 77 11.66 -3.56 -5.08
C ASN A 77 10.89 -2.29 -5.54
N GLU A 78 9.62 -2.13 -5.14
CA GLU A 78 8.74 -1.03 -5.57
C GLU A 78 9.27 0.34 -5.13
N ASP A 79 9.78 0.48 -3.90
CA ASP A 79 10.31 1.76 -3.40
C ASP A 79 11.34 2.36 -4.37
N GLY A 80 12.21 1.51 -4.93
CA GLY A 80 13.23 1.95 -5.89
C GLY A 80 12.69 2.29 -7.27
N ILE A 81 11.73 1.52 -7.78
CA ILE A 81 11.05 1.82 -9.05
C ILE A 81 10.33 3.16 -8.94
N ILE A 82 9.58 3.37 -7.86
CA ILE A 82 8.83 4.60 -7.59
C ILE A 82 9.77 5.80 -7.38
N ASP A 83 10.84 5.65 -6.59
CA ASP A 83 11.83 6.72 -6.39
C ASP A 83 12.52 7.11 -7.70
N TYR A 84 12.78 6.15 -8.58
CA TYR A 84 13.39 6.42 -9.88
C TYR A 84 12.43 7.13 -10.83
N LEU A 85 11.17 6.66 -10.92
CA LEU A 85 10.14 7.30 -11.75
C LEU A 85 9.88 8.73 -11.30
N THR A 86 9.64 8.97 -10.00
CA THR A 86 9.35 10.31 -9.48
C THR A 86 10.48 11.32 -9.71
N ARG A 87 11.75 10.88 -9.73
CA ARG A 87 12.90 11.73 -10.06
C ARG A 87 12.98 12.12 -11.55
N ASN A 88 12.29 11.41 -12.42
CA ASN A 88 12.26 11.65 -13.87
C ASN A 88 11.02 12.42 -14.32
N LEU A 89 10.13 12.80 -13.40
CA LEU A 89 9.02 13.71 -13.68
C LEU A 89 9.54 15.08 -14.13
N ILE A 90 8.90 15.67 -15.15
CA ILE A 90 9.23 17.02 -15.63
C ILE A 90 8.89 18.06 -14.54
N LYS A 91 7.75 17.90 -13.87
CA LYS A 91 7.27 18.80 -12.82
C LYS A 91 6.63 17.98 -11.69
N PRO A 92 7.37 17.62 -10.63
CA PRO A 92 6.80 16.91 -9.48
C PRO A 92 5.96 17.85 -8.61
N ASP A 93 4.84 17.34 -8.10
CA ASP A 93 3.97 18.01 -7.11
C ASP A 93 4.28 17.58 -5.68
N TYR A 94 5.11 16.55 -5.49
CA TYR A 94 5.47 15.94 -4.21
C TYR A 94 4.23 15.45 -3.42
N TYR A 95 3.26 14.90 -4.15
CA TYR A 95 1.98 14.46 -3.60
C TYR A 95 1.61 13.04 -4.08
N PHE A 96 1.14 12.19 -3.17
CA PHE A 96 0.68 10.83 -3.49
C PHE A 96 -0.72 10.53 -2.95
N ILE A 97 -1.36 9.50 -3.51
CA ILE A 97 -2.57 8.88 -2.95
C ILE A 97 -2.36 7.36 -2.90
N GLU A 98 -2.72 6.73 -1.79
CA GLU A 98 -2.62 5.29 -1.57
C GLU A 98 -3.98 4.77 -1.08
N ILE A 99 -4.59 3.84 -1.82
CA ILE A 99 -5.75 3.07 -1.39
C ILE A 99 -5.31 1.63 -1.18
N GLY A 100 -5.53 1.10 0.01
CA GLY A 100 -4.91 -0.17 0.42
C GLY A 100 -3.67 0.04 1.28
N ALA A 101 -3.63 1.11 2.06
CA ALA A 101 -2.41 1.50 2.77
C ALA A 101 -2.01 0.56 3.92
N GLY A 102 -2.88 -0.40 4.28
CA GLY A 102 -2.70 -1.37 5.36
C GLY A 102 -2.52 -0.71 6.72
N ASN A 103 -1.30 -0.73 7.23
CA ASN A 103 -0.96 -0.03 8.48
C ASN A 103 -0.36 1.36 8.23
N GLY A 104 -0.11 1.76 6.98
CA GLY A 104 0.51 3.04 6.63
C GLY A 104 2.05 3.05 6.71
N ILE A 105 2.67 1.94 7.12
CA ILE A 105 4.13 1.81 7.28
C ILE A 105 4.71 0.98 6.13
N SER A 106 4.03 -0.11 5.74
CA SER A 106 4.50 -1.02 4.70
C SER A 106 3.55 -0.98 3.51
N ASN A 107 3.82 -0.05 2.59
CA ASN A 107 3.06 0.15 1.35
C ASN A 107 3.96 0.89 0.31
N ASN A 108 3.41 1.12 -0.89
CA ASN A 108 4.15 1.69 -2.02
C ASN A 108 4.51 3.17 -1.85
N THR A 109 3.84 3.89 -0.95
CA THR A 109 4.03 5.35 -0.76
C THR A 109 4.75 5.72 0.54
N ALA A 110 5.00 4.76 1.43
CA ALA A 110 5.69 4.99 2.70
C ALA A 110 7.11 5.54 2.52
N TRP A 111 7.87 5.05 1.53
CA TRP A 111 9.18 5.63 1.19
C TRP A 111 9.07 7.10 0.79
N LEU A 112 8.06 7.46 -0.01
CA LEU A 112 7.83 8.84 -0.43
C LEU A 112 7.49 9.73 0.76
N ALA A 113 6.60 9.28 1.64
CA ALA A 113 6.20 10.00 2.83
C ALA A 113 7.36 10.22 3.82
N ILE A 114 8.09 9.15 4.15
CA ILE A 114 9.07 9.13 5.24
C ILE A 114 10.45 9.61 4.78
N ALA A 115 10.96 9.11 3.66
CA ALA A 115 12.31 9.42 3.20
C ALA A 115 12.35 10.61 2.25
N ARG A 116 11.35 10.73 1.35
CA ARG A 116 11.29 11.81 0.35
C ARG A 116 10.44 13.01 0.76
N LYS A 117 9.76 12.92 1.91
CA LYS A 117 8.94 13.98 2.53
C LYS A 117 7.77 14.47 1.66
N TYR A 118 7.20 13.57 0.85
CA TYR A 118 5.98 13.86 0.10
C TYR A 118 4.81 14.07 1.05
N SER A 119 3.85 14.91 0.64
CA SER A 119 2.52 14.96 1.24
C SER A 119 1.61 13.95 0.54
N GLY A 120 0.45 13.63 1.11
CA GLY A 120 -0.44 12.68 0.46
C GLY A 120 -1.59 12.20 1.32
N ILE A 121 -2.28 11.17 0.83
CA ILE A 121 -3.36 10.49 1.54
C ILE A 121 -3.09 9.00 1.54
N MET A 122 -3.21 8.37 2.70
CA MET A 122 -3.20 6.93 2.88
C MET A 122 -4.57 6.47 3.39
N ILE A 123 -5.27 5.64 2.62
CA ILE A 123 -6.61 5.15 2.90
C ILE A 123 -6.57 3.63 3.08
N ASP A 124 -7.20 3.13 4.14
CA ASP A 124 -7.41 1.70 4.33
C ASP A 124 -8.72 1.40 5.08
N GLY A 125 -9.36 0.27 4.79
CA GLY A 125 -10.57 -0.15 5.51
C GLY A 125 -10.33 -0.56 6.96
N SER A 126 -9.12 -1.04 7.27
CA SER A 126 -8.72 -1.50 8.58
C SER A 126 -8.34 -0.34 9.50
N SER A 127 -8.70 -0.46 10.79
CA SER A 127 -8.27 0.50 11.82
C SER A 127 -6.75 0.47 12.09
N SER A 128 -6.00 -0.48 11.53
CA SER A 128 -4.53 -0.53 11.59
C SER A 128 -3.88 0.74 11.05
N ILE A 129 -4.50 1.42 10.08
CA ILE A 129 -3.98 2.66 9.50
C ILE A 129 -3.86 3.77 10.54
N LEU A 130 -4.81 3.85 11.48
CA LEU A 130 -4.79 4.83 12.57
C LEU A 130 -3.71 4.52 13.62
N HIS A 131 -3.34 3.25 13.72
CA HIS A 131 -2.25 2.81 14.59
C HIS A 131 -0.89 3.17 13.99
N GLY A 132 -0.65 2.83 12.72
CA GLY A 132 0.61 3.19 12.08
C GLY A 132 0.78 4.70 11.87
N LYS A 133 -0.30 5.47 11.67
CA LYS A 133 -0.27 6.94 11.75
C LYS A 133 0.47 7.42 13.00
N LYS A 134 0.14 6.88 14.18
CA LYS A 134 0.78 7.28 15.45
C LYS A 134 2.27 6.96 15.47
N LEU A 135 2.65 5.90 14.77
CA LEU A 135 4.03 5.42 14.72
C LEU A 135 4.91 6.22 13.77
N ILE A 136 4.42 6.55 12.58
CA ILE A 136 5.23 7.22 11.57
C ILE A 136 5.10 8.74 11.61
N SER A 137 4.09 9.30 12.30
CA SER A 137 3.93 10.75 12.52
C SER A 137 5.24 11.50 12.85
N PRO A 138 6.13 11.01 13.75
CA PRO A 138 7.39 11.69 14.07
C PRO A 138 8.37 11.80 12.89
N TYR A 139 8.24 10.92 11.89
CA TYR A 139 9.11 10.86 10.73
C TYR A 139 8.58 11.66 9.54
N LEU A 140 7.32 12.08 9.58
CA LEU A 140 6.70 12.84 8.50
C LEU A 140 7.12 14.32 8.59
N SER A 141 7.37 14.93 7.44
CA SER A 141 7.59 16.37 7.32
C SER A 141 6.53 17.06 6.46
N GLY A 142 5.84 16.29 5.61
CA GLY A 142 4.70 16.74 4.82
C GLY A 142 3.37 16.41 5.49
N ASN A 143 2.28 16.93 4.91
CA ASN A 143 0.93 16.64 5.37
C ASN A 143 0.47 15.32 4.75
N VAL A 144 0.64 14.22 5.49
CA VAL A 144 0.04 12.92 5.15
C VAL A 144 -1.23 12.74 5.95
N GLU A 145 -2.36 12.65 5.25
CA GLU A 145 -3.64 12.29 5.83
C GLU A 145 -3.78 10.77 5.88
N PHE A 146 -4.29 10.26 7.00
CA PHE A 146 -4.55 8.83 7.19
C PHE A 146 -6.04 8.66 7.45
N VAL A 147 -6.71 7.92 6.56
CA VAL A 147 -8.16 7.79 6.55
C VAL A 147 -8.52 6.32 6.71
N GLN A 148 -9.28 6.00 7.77
CA GLN A 148 -9.89 4.68 7.90
C GLN A 148 -11.20 4.66 7.12
N LEU A 149 -11.19 4.12 5.91
CA LEU A 149 -12.36 4.04 5.03
C LEU A 149 -12.23 2.82 4.10
N PHE A 150 -13.24 1.97 4.11
CA PHE A 150 -13.36 0.90 3.11
C PHE A 150 -13.87 1.52 1.81
N ILE A 151 -13.00 1.61 0.80
CA ILE A 151 -13.34 2.22 -0.48
C ILE A 151 -14.17 1.26 -1.31
N ASP A 152 -15.28 1.76 -1.81
CA ASP A 152 -16.14 1.08 -2.76
C ASP A 152 -16.49 2.01 -3.92
N SER A 153 -17.29 1.50 -4.84
CA SER A 153 -17.63 2.25 -6.04
C SER A 153 -18.58 3.43 -5.76
N GLU A 154 -19.29 3.46 -4.65
CA GLU A 154 -20.23 4.54 -4.29
C GLU A 154 -19.50 5.70 -3.61
N ASN A 155 -18.52 5.40 -2.76
CA ASN A 155 -17.81 6.41 -1.96
C ASN A 155 -16.53 6.96 -2.59
N ILE A 156 -16.03 6.35 -3.69
CA ILE A 156 -14.79 6.74 -4.36
C ILE A 156 -14.72 8.22 -4.77
N ASN A 157 -15.87 8.85 -5.03
CA ASN A 157 -15.95 10.27 -5.37
C ASN A 157 -15.40 11.17 -4.26
N GLY A 158 -15.47 10.73 -2.99
CA GLY A 158 -14.95 11.47 -1.84
C GLY A 158 -13.44 11.65 -1.89
N ILE A 159 -12.70 10.81 -2.62
CA ILE A 159 -11.25 10.97 -2.80
C ILE A 159 -10.92 12.30 -3.45
N LYS A 160 -11.75 12.76 -4.40
CA LYS A 160 -11.56 14.05 -5.04
C LYS A 160 -11.69 15.23 -4.08
N GLU A 161 -12.54 15.09 -3.06
CA GLU A 161 -12.74 16.13 -2.04
C GLU A 161 -11.59 16.15 -1.03
N MET A 162 -11.00 14.99 -0.72
CA MET A 162 -9.85 14.87 0.19
C MET A 162 -8.53 15.28 -0.48
N ALA A 163 -8.37 14.97 -1.78
CA ALA A 163 -7.13 15.17 -2.51
C ALA A 163 -6.80 16.65 -2.70
N LEU A 164 -5.60 17.05 -2.30
CA LEU A 164 -5.07 18.39 -2.57
C LEU A 164 -4.79 18.59 -4.07
N VAL A 165 -4.41 17.51 -4.75
CA VAL A 165 -4.01 17.48 -6.16
C VAL A 165 -4.72 16.33 -6.85
N HIS A 166 -5.42 16.60 -7.95
CA HIS A 166 -6.16 15.58 -8.71
C HIS A 166 -5.28 14.81 -9.72
N ASN A 167 -4.08 15.29 -9.98
CA ASN A 167 -3.03 14.63 -10.78
C ASN A 167 -1.80 14.34 -9.92
N PRO A 168 -1.92 13.52 -8.84
CA PRO A 168 -0.82 13.25 -7.93
C PRO A 168 0.38 12.65 -8.68
N ASP A 169 1.58 12.82 -8.16
CA ASP A 169 2.78 12.21 -8.76
C ASP A 169 2.68 10.69 -8.76
N VAL A 170 2.16 10.12 -7.67
CA VAL A 170 1.99 8.67 -7.50
C VAL A 170 0.60 8.35 -6.96
N PHE A 171 -0.02 7.35 -7.55
CA PHE A 171 -1.24 6.73 -7.04
C PHE A 171 -1.05 5.22 -6.95
N SER A 172 -1.30 4.64 -5.78
CA SER A 172 -1.25 3.20 -5.55
C SER A 172 -2.65 2.67 -5.21
N LEU A 173 -3.03 1.56 -5.84
CA LEU A 173 -4.30 0.86 -5.61
C LEU A 173 -4.05 -0.63 -5.40
N ASP A 174 -4.35 -1.08 -4.19
CA ASP A 174 -4.23 -2.48 -3.78
C ASP A 174 -5.32 -2.80 -2.73
N ILE A 175 -6.49 -3.26 -3.17
CA ILE A 175 -7.62 -3.58 -2.27
C ILE A 175 -8.06 -5.04 -2.38
N ASP A 176 -7.20 -5.91 -2.93
CA ASP A 176 -7.40 -7.35 -3.01
C ASP A 176 -8.76 -7.77 -3.62
N GLY A 177 -9.29 -7.08 -4.64
CA GLY A 177 -10.65 -7.32 -5.10
C GLY A 177 -11.14 -6.47 -6.26
N ASN A 178 -11.91 -5.42 -5.96
CA ASN A 178 -12.64 -4.63 -6.95
C ASN A 178 -11.77 -3.56 -7.65
N ASP A 179 -10.45 -3.73 -7.64
CA ASP A 179 -9.44 -2.75 -8.06
C ASP A 179 -9.75 -2.16 -9.44
N PHE A 180 -10.11 -3.00 -10.41
CA PHE A 180 -10.48 -2.55 -11.76
C PHE A 180 -11.61 -1.51 -11.76
N TYR A 181 -12.68 -1.78 -11.02
CA TYR A 181 -13.86 -0.92 -10.98
C TYR A 181 -13.58 0.39 -10.23
N ILE A 182 -12.71 0.34 -9.22
CA ILE A 182 -12.23 1.54 -8.52
C ILE A 182 -11.39 2.40 -9.46
N ALA A 183 -10.44 1.81 -10.18
CA ALA A 183 -9.63 2.50 -11.19
C ALA A 183 -10.50 3.15 -12.27
N GLU A 184 -11.49 2.43 -12.82
CA GLU A 184 -12.43 3.00 -13.79
C GLU A 184 -13.15 4.25 -13.27
N LYS A 185 -13.58 4.23 -12.01
CA LYS A 185 -14.28 5.38 -11.41
C LYS A 185 -13.34 6.54 -11.12
N LEU A 186 -12.12 6.29 -10.66
CA LEU A 186 -11.09 7.31 -10.45
C LEU A 186 -10.82 8.14 -11.72
N PHE A 187 -10.66 7.46 -12.86
CA PHE A 187 -10.50 8.14 -14.15
C PHE A 187 -11.74 8.95 -14.53
N LYS A 188 -12.96 8.42 -14.31
CA LYS A 188 -14.22 9.13 -14.61
C LYS A 188 -14.40 10.40 -13.78
N ILE A 189 -13.92 10.43 -12.54
CA ILE A 189 -14.00 11.63 -11.69
C ILE A 189 -12.85 12.62 -11.92
N GLY A 190 -11.92 12.31 -12.83
CA GLY A 190 -10.82 13.19 -13.22
C GLY A 190 -9.58 13.10 -12.33
N ILE A 191 -9.42 12.00 -11.58
CA ILE A 191 -8.15 11.69 -10.93
C ILE A 191 -7.24 11.07 -11.98
N ARG A 192 -6.18 11.79 -12.37
CA ARG A 192 -5.22 11.38 -13.42
C ARG A 192 -3.76 11.45 -12.94
N PRO A 193 -3.33 10.50 -12.10
CA PRO A 193 -1.96 10.39 -11.58
C PRO A 193 -0.87 10.33 -12.64
N LYS A 194 0.32 10.87 -12.36
CA LYS A 194 1.46 10.79 -13.28
C LYS A 194 2.06 9.39 -13.33
N ILE A 195 2.06 8.71 -12.19
CA ILE A 195 2.48 7.31 -12.01
C ILE A 195 1.35 6.56 -11.30
N PHE A 196 0.94 5.43 -11.86
CA PHE A 196 0.06 4.46 -11.22
C PHE A 196 0.83 3.21 -10.83
N VAL A 197 0.56 2.72 -9.62
CA VAL A 197 0.95 1.42 -9.12
C VAL A 197 -0.34 0.66 -8.83
N VAL A 198 -0.47 -0.54 -9.39
CA VAL A 198 -1.65 -1.39 -9.19
C VAL A 198 -1.23 -2.82 -8.89
N GLU A 199 -1.95 -3.48 -8.00
CA GLU A 199 -1.80 -4.92 -7.80
C GLU A 199 -2.34 -5.68 -9.02
N TYR A 200 -1.63 -6.70 -9.48
CA TYR A 200 -2.15 -7.66 -10.44
C TYR A 200 -2.04 -9.09 -9.88
N ASN A 201 -3.04 -9.90 -10.20
CA ASN A 201 -3.06 -11.29 -9.82
C ASN A 201 -2.35 -12.14 -10.88
N ALA A 202 -1.10 -12.53 -10.56
CA ALA A 202 -0.28 -13.35 -11.44
C ALA A 202 -0.89 -14.73 -11.77
N VAL A 203 -1.83 -15.25 -10.95
CA VAL A 203 -2.53 -16.52 -11.22
C VAL A 203 -3.27 -16.48 -12.55
N TYR A 204 -3.73 -15.31 -12.99
CA TYR A 204 -4.46 -15.17 -14.26
C TYR A 204 -3.56 -15.34 -15.50
N GLY A 205 -2.25 -15.29 -15.29
CA GLY A 205 -1.23 -15.42 -16.32
C GLY A 205 -1.07 -14.16 -17.17
N PRO A 206 -0.11 -14.17 -18.12
CA PRO A 206 0.31 -12.99 -18.87
C PRO A 206 -0.61 -12.57 -20.02
N HIS A 207 -1.65 -13.35 -20.32
CA HIS A 207 -2.42 -13.19 -21.58
C HIS A 207 -3.93 -12.99 -21.39
N LYS A 208 -4.50 -13.35 -20.25
CA LYS A 208 -5.95 -13.22 -20.03
C LYS A 208 -6.27 -11.77 -19.70
N ASN A 209 -7.27 -11.19 -20.34
CA ASN A 209 -7.80 -9.86 -20.02
C ASN A 209 -9.01 -10.00 -19.08
N ILE A 210 -8.77 -10.42 -17.84
CA ILE A 210 -9.84 -10.70 -16.87
C ILE A 210 -9.64 -9.96 -15.54
N THR A 211 -10.76 -9.70 -14.88
CA THR A 211 -10.89 -9.27 -13.47
C THR A 211 -12.00 -10.10 -12.82
N ILE A 212 -12.08 -10.12 -11.50
CA ILE A 212 -13.26 -10.65 -10.81
C ILE A 212 -14.54 -9.87 -11.20
N LYS A 213 -15.72 -10.48 -11.06
CA LYS A 213 -16.98 -9.71 -11.15
C LYS A 213 -17.10 -8.76 -9.96
N TYR A 214 -17.62 -7.56 -10.21
CA TYR A 214 -17.90 -6.57 -9.17
C TYR A 214 -18.81 -7.17 -8.09
N ASP A 215 -18.36 -7.09 -6.85
CA ASP A 215 -19.15 -7.41 -5.67
C ASP A 215 -18.81 -6.39 -4.57
N PRO A 216 -19.73 -5.49 -4.19
CA PRO A 216 -19.46 -4.47 -3.17
C PRO A 216 -19.11 -5.06 -1.79
N GLY A 217 -19.48 -6.32 -1.54
CA GLY A 217 -19.15 -7.05 -0.31
C GLY A 217 -17.95 -7.99 -0.46
N PHE A 218 -17.21 -7.92 -1.58
CA PHE A 218 -16.07 -8.80 -1.81
C PHE A 218 -15.05 -8.68 -0.68
N GLN A 219 -14.68 -9.83 -0.10
CA GLN A 219 -13.60 -9.94 0.86
C GLN A 219 -12.75 -11.14 0.48
N LEU A 220 -11.44 -10.93 0.34
CA LEU A 220 -10.52 -12.02 0.04
C LEU A 220 -10.53 -13.03 1.18
N SER A 221 -10.96 -14.26 0.87
CA SER A 221 -11.05 -15.32 1.86
C SER A 221 -9.66 -15.83 2.23
N HIS A 222 -9.34 -15.72 3.52
CA HIS A 222 -8.15 -16.31 4.14
C HIS A 222 -8.48 -17.63 4.85
N ASP A 223 -9.54 -18.33 4.41
CA ASP A 223 -10.01 -19.55 5.06
C ASP A 223 -8.95 -20.66 4.97
N HIS A 224 -8.40 -21.04 6.12
CA HIS A 224 -7.46 -22.15 6.23
C HIS A 224 -8.02 -23.49 5.74
N LYS A 225 -9.35 -23.65 5.65
CA LYS A 225 -10.00 -24.87 5.13
C LYS A 225 -10.06 -24.91 3.61
N ASN A 226 -9.99 -23.76 2.94
CA ASN A 226 -9.84 -23.68 1.49
C ASN A 226 -8.65 -22.79 1.15
N PRO A 227 -7.42 -23.33 1.26
CA PRO A 227 -6.22 -22.56 1.05
C PRO A 227 -6.08 -22.04 -0.38
N ASN A 228 -6.93 -22.44 -1.34
CA ASN A 228 -6.88 -21.96 -2.72
C ASN A 228 -7.87 -20.81 -3.00
N ALA A 229 -8.71 -20.44 -2.02
CA ALA A 229 -9.69 -19.37 -2.18
C ALA A 229 -9.03 -18.00 -2.47
N HIS A 230 -7.83 -17.78 -1.94
CA HIS A 230 -7.05 -16.56 -2.18
C HIS A 230 -6.51 -16.42 -3.61
N PHE A 231 -6.62 -17.43 -4.49
CA PHE A 231 -6.21 -17.29 -5.89
C PHE A 231 -7.17 -16.45 -6.74
N TYR A 232 -8.40 -16.22 -6.27
CA TYR A 232 -9.42 -15.46 -7.00
C TYR A 232 -9.62 -14.07 -6.38
N HIS A 233 -8.92 -13.07 -6.91
CA HIS A 233 -9.01 -11.65 -6.54
C HIS A 233 -8.45 -10.75 -7.65
N GLY A 234 -8.81 -9.47 -7.62
CA GLY A 234 -8.14 -8.45 -8.40
C GLY A 234 -8.20 -8.65 -9.91
N VAL A 235 -7.11 -8.26 -10.57
CA VAL A 235 -7.07 -7.98 -12.01
C VAL A 235 -5.84 -8.62 -12.64
N SER A 236 -5.97 -9.10 -13.87
CA SER A 236 -4.84 -9.63 -14.64
C SER A 236 -3.94 -8.51 -15.18
N ILE A 237 -2.64 -8.80 -15.38
CA ILE A 237 -1.71 -7.81 -15.95
C ILE A 237 -2.14 -7.36 -17.34
N SER A 238 -2.69 -8.25 -18.17
CA SER A 238 -3.13 -7.91 -19.53
C SER A 238 -4.35 -6.99 -19.49
N ALA A 239 -5.29 -7.21 -18.57
CA ALA A 239 -6.42 -6.31 -18.34
C ALA A 239 -5.95 -4.92 -17.92
N TRP A 240 -4.98 -4.82 -17.00
CA TRP A 240 -4.39 -3.54 -16.63
C TRP A 240 -3.73 -2.82 -17.80
N ARG A 241 -2.89 -3.53 -18.57
CA ARG A 241 -2.23 -2.96 -19.75
C ARG A 241 -3.25 -2.42 -20.75
N LYS A 242 -4.33 -3.16 -21.00
CA LYS A 242 -5.42 -2.72 -21.89
C LYS A 242 -6.13 -1.48 -21.35
N PHE A 243 -6.49 -1.50 -20.07
CA PHE A 243 -7.17 -0.41 -19.39
C PHE A 243 -6.34 0.89 -19.43
N PHE A 244 -5.08 0.82 -19.01
CA PHE A 244 -4.20 1.99 -18.97
C PHE A 244 -3.85 2.51 -20.37
N LEU A 245 -3.63 1.61 -21.34
CA LEU A 245 -3.42 2.01 -22.74
C LEU A 245 -4.61 2.81 -23.29
N LYS A 246 -5.85 2.37 -23.02
CA LYS A 246 -7.07 3.08 -23.41
C LYS A 246 -7.17 4.50 -22.80
N HIS A 247 -6.52 4.73 -21.67
CA HIS A 247 -6.47 6.04 -21.00
C HIS A 247 -5.19 6.84 -21.35
N GLY A 248 -4.39 6.36 -22.31
CA GLY A 248 -3.18 7.04 -22.78
C GLY A 248 -1.94 6.83 -21.91
N TYR A 249 -1.97 5.85 -20.99
CA TYR A 249 -0.84 5.52 -20.14
C TYR A 249 0.08 4.51 -20.80
N LYS A 250 1.36 4.57 -20.45
CA LYS A 250 2.37 3.62 -20.88
C LYS A 250 2.69 2.65 -19.75
N PHE A 251 2.73 1.35 -20.06
CA PHE A 251 3.22 0.33 -19.15
C PHE A 251 4.75 0.44 -18.98
N VAL A 252 5.21 0.40 -17.73
CA VAL A 252 6.63 0.49 -17.38
C VAL A 252 7.22 -0.88 -17.09
N THR A 253 6.64 -1.63 -16.15
CA THR A 253 7.13 -2.95 -15.72
C THR A 253 6.16 -3.59 -14.74
N VAL A 254 6.34 -4.87 -14.43
CA VAL A 254 5.97 -5.46 -13.13
C VAL A 254 7.18 -5.51 -12.20
N GLU A 255 6.96 -5.55 -10.89
CA GLU A 255 8.04 -5.76 -9.91
C GLU A 255 8.50 -7.23 -9.81
N GLU A 256 9.60 -7.47 -9.09
CA GLU A 256 10.32 -8.75 -9.09
C GLU A 256 9.57 -9.92 -8.44
N ASN A 257 8.64 -9.67 -7.52
CA ASN A 257 7.84 -10.67 -6.83
C ASN A 257 6.54 -11.03 -7.55
N GLY A 258 6.16 -10.33 -8.63
CA GLY A 258 4.97 -10.62 -9.42
C GLY A 258 3.64 -10.25 -8.76
N VAL A 259 3.60 -9.07 -8.11
CA VAL A 259 2.46 -8.51 -7.37
C VAL A 259 2.03 -7.16 -7.95
N ASN A 260 2.97 -6.21 -8.09
CA ASN A 260 2.64 -4.84 -8.52
C ASN A 260 3.06 -4.55 -9.96
N ALA A 261 2.28 -3.71 -10.64
CA ALA A 261 2.52 -3.21 -11.98
C ALA A 261 2.53 -1.69 -12.04
N PHE A 262 3.40 -1.13 -12.88
CA PHE A 262 3.68 0.31 -12.96
C PHE A 262 3.26 0.87 -14.32
N PHE A 263 2.53 1.98 -14.28
CA PHE A 263 2.05 2.71 -15.45
C PHE A 263 2.35 4.20 -15.29
N ILE A 264 2.63 4.89 -16.38
CA ILE A 264 2.92 6.33 -16.37
C ILE A 264 2.10 7.09 -17.41
N ASP A 265 1.76 8.33 -17.11
CA ASP A 265 1.32 9.29 -18.14
C ASP A 265 2.57 9.78 -18.88
N PRO A 266 2.79 9.39 -20.15
CA PRO A 266 4.02 9.74 -20.85
C PRO A 266 4.20 11.25 -21.05
N ALA A 267 3.15 12.06 -20.95
CA ALA A 267 3.24 13.52 -21.07
C ALA A 267 3.97 14.19 -19.89
N GLU A 268 4.08 13.51 -18.76
CA GLU A 268 4.71 14.01 -17.53
C GLU A 268 6.22 13.71 -17.47
N PHE A 269 6.76 13.07 -18.52
CA PHE A 269 8.14 12.60 -18.63
C PHE A 269 8.77 13.05 -19.95
N LYS A 270 10.11 13.08 -20.00
CA LYS A 270 10.82 13.32 -21.27
C LYS A 270 10.62 12.13 -22.22
N ASN A 271 10.36 12.37 -23.50
CA ASN A 271 10.19 11.30 -24.50
C ASN A 271 11.36 10.31 -24.52
N ALA A 272 12.60 10.81 -24.48
CA ALA A 272 13.78 9.94 -24.45
C ALA A 272 13.81 8.99 -23.23
N PHE A 273 13.24 9.42 -22.10
CA PHE A 273 13.11 8.56 -20.92
C PHE A 273 12.07 7.48 -21.18
N THR A 274 10.86 7.86 -21.62
CA THR A 274 9.78 6.89 -21.80
C THR A 274 10.10 5.89 -22.91
N GLU A 275 10.72 6.30 -24.01
CA GLU A 275 11.10 5.44 -25.15
C GLU A 275 12.20 4.42 -24.79
N ALA A 276 13.08 4.75 -23.85
CA ALA A 276 14.18 3.86 -23.46
C ALA A 276 13.74 2.69 -22.56
N ILE A 277 12.54 2.70 -22.00
CA ILE A 277 12.07 1.70 -21.04
C ILE A 277 11.88 0.33 -21.72
N THR A 278 12.54 -0.68 -21.18
CA THR A 278 12.42 -2.09 -21.53
C THR A 278 11.75 -2.82 -20.36
N PRO A 279 10.44 -3.14 -20.46
CA PRO A 279 9.67 -3.66 -19.34
C PRO A 279 10.02 -5.12 -19.01
N LEU A 280 9.88 -5.50 -17.73
CA LEU A 280 9.51 -6.87 -17.39
C LEU A 280 8.00 -7.01 -17.59
N ASP A 281 7.58 -7.80 -18.58
CA ASP A 281 6.17 -7.89 -18.99
C ASP A 281 5.28 -8.68 -18.03
N PHE A 282 5.85 -9.68 -17.35
CA PHE A 282 5.13 -10.57 -16.43
C PHE A 282 6.12 -11.29 -15.53
N ARG A 283 5.68 -11.54 -14.30
CA ARG A 283 6.37 -12.38 -13.32
C ARG A 283 5.31 -13.17 -12.57
N ASP A 284 5.53 -14.47 -12.38
CA ASP A 284 4.65 -15.24 -11.50
C ASP A 284 4.89 -14.83 -10.04
N ASN A 285 3.84 -14.85 -9.21
CA ASN A 285 3.94 -14.44 -7.81
C ASN A 285 4.92 -15.36 -7.05
N TYR A 286 6.09 -14.82 -6.70
CA TYR A 286 7.19 -15.58 -6.13
C TYR A 286 6.80 -16.26 -4.82
N TYR A 287 6.09 -15.56 -3.94
CA TYR A 287 5.63 -16.10 -2.66
C TYR A 287 4.62 -17.24 -2.85
N GLN A 288 3.67 -17.10 -3.77
CA GLN A 288 2.72 -18.17 -4.06
C GLN A 288 3.42 -19.39 -4.68
N VAL A 289 4.35 -19.20 -5.63
CA VAL A 289 5.14 -20.32 -6.19
C VAL A 289 5.92 -21.02 -5.09
N ALA A 290 6.56 -20.26 -4.19
CA ALA A 290 7.33 -20.81 -3.08
C ALA A 290 6.45 -21.57 -2.07
N ASN A 291 5.27 -21.06 -1.74
CA ASN A 291 4.37 -21.63 -0.73
C ASN A 291 3.57 -22.82 -1.26
N PHE A 292 3.03 -22.73 -2.48
CA PHE A 292 2.17 -23.76 -3.08
C PHE A 292 2.94 -24.76 -3.96
N LYS A 293 4.19 -24.46 -4.33
CA LYS A 293 5.01 -25.27 -5.25
C LYS A 293 4.33 -25.51 -6.60
N MET A 294 3.60 -24.50 -7.08
CA MET A 294 2.81 -24.52 -8.31
C MET A 294 3.07 -23.25 -9.10
N GLY A 295 3.18 -23.35 -10.43
CA GLY A 295 3.14 -22.19 -11.33
C GLY A 295 1.72 -21.65 -11.50
N TRP A 296 1.59 -20.45 -12.05
CA TRP A 296 0.29 -19.80 -12.25
C TRP A 296 -0.69 -20.66 -13.05
N GLU A 297 -0.21 -21.45 -14.02
CA GLU A 297 -1.04 -22.35 -14.83
C GLU A 297 -1.78 -23.38 -13.98
N ASP A 298 -1.10 -23.93 -12.97
CA ASP A 298 -1.67 -24.92 -12.06
C ASP A 298 -2.57 -24.26 -11.03
N ARG A 299 -2.19 -23.09 -10.51
CA ARG A 299 -3.01 -22.33 -9.56
C ARG A 299 -4.32 -21.86 -10.20
N PHE A 300 -4.29 -21.47 -11.48
CA PHE A 300 -5.48 -21.04 -12.21
C PHE A 300 -6.55 -22.13 -12.32
N LYS A 301 -6.16 -23.42 -12.39
CA LYS A 301 -7.11 -24.54 -12.49
C LYS A 301 -8.09 -24.60 -11.31
N TYR A 302 -7.68 -24.13 -10.12
CA TYR A 302 -8.53 -24.11 -8.92
C TYR A 302 -9.64 -23.05 -8.96
N ILE A 303 -9.55 -22.10 -9.87
CA ILE A 303 -10.46 -20.96 -9.98
C ILE A 303 -11.04 -20.82 -11.39
N ALA A 304 -10.80 -21.80 -12.27
CA ALA A 304 -11.21 -21.74 -13.66
C ALA A 304 -12.74 -21.73 -13.84
N ASP A 305 -13.49 -22.22 -12.85
CA ASP A 305 -14.95 -22.23 -12.78
C ASP A 305 -15.54 -20.96 -12.14
N LYS A 306 -14.69 -20.06 -11.61
CA LYS A 306 -15.13 -18.81 -10.98
C LYS A 306 -15.62 -17.81 -12.03
N PRO A 307 -16.53 -16.90 -11.65
CA PRO A 307 -17.11 -15.96 -12.59
C PRO A 307 -16.18 -14.77 -12.86
N PHE A 308 -15.60 -14.68 -14.05
CA PHE A 308 -14.77 -13.53 -14.45
C PHE A 308 -15.55 -12.46 -15.24
N HIS A 309 -15.05 -11.23 -15.20
CA HIS A 309 -15.39 -10.15 -16.12
C HIS A 309 -14.21 -9.96 -17.10
N HIS A 310 -14.50 -9.93 -18.40
CA HIS A 310 -13.50 -9.68 -19.44
C HIS A 310 -13.35 -8.17 -19.67
N VAL A 311 -12.11 -7.69 -19.65
CA VAL A 311 -11.81 -6.26 -19.84
C VAL A 311 -11.66 -5.95 -21.32
N ASP A 312 -12.52 -5.04 -21.79
CA ASP A 312 -12.65 -4.60 -23.18
C ASP A 312 -11.78 -3.38 -23.55
#